data_AF-A0A7S3J9Z8-F1
#
_entry.id   AF-A0A7S3J9Z8-F1
#
_cell.length_a   1.000
_cell.length_b   1.000
_cell.length_c   1.000
_cell.angle_alpha   90.00
_cell.angle_beta   90.00
_cell.angle_gamma   90.00
#
_symmetry.space_group_name_H-M   'P 1'
#
loop_
_entity.id
_entity.type
_entity.pdbx_description
1 polymer ?
#
loop_
_entity_poly.entity_id
_entity_poly.type
_entity_poly.pdbx_seq_one_letter_code
_entity_poly.pdbx_strand_id
1 'polypeptide(L)'
;VCSVKCGDGIKLSLEECDDGNVFDGDGCSSSCTKETGYICNYDSATHSDICDQICGDGMVNREVAGRCDDGNLVDGDGCDHNCFVELGYLCNGGSTTNPDKCYTVCGDGVLIEKTEV
;
A
#
# COMPACT_ATOMS: atom_id res chain seq x y z
N VAL A 1 -11.60 -23.65 -26.47
CA VAL A 1 -11.18 -23.81 -25.06
C VAL A 1 -11.24 -22.43 -24.44
N CYS A 2 -11.96 -22.26 -23.34
CA CYS A 2 -11.87 -21.03 -22.55
C CYS A 2 -10.73 -21.21 -21.56
N SER A 3 -9.79 -20.27 -21.53
CA SER A 3 -8.70 -20.22 -20.55
C SER A 3 -8.87 -18.98 -19.69
N VAL A 4 -8.68 -19.13 -18.39
CA VAL A 4 -8.50 -18.01 -17.46
C VAL A 4 -7.22 -17.28 -17.84
N LYS A 5 -7.27 -15.95 -17.90
CA LYS A 5 -6.11 -15.13 -18.27
C LYS A 5 -5.95 -14.04 -17.22
N CYS A 6 -4.89 -14.18 -16.43
CA CYS A 6 -4.51 -13.16 -15.47
C CYS A 6 -4.23 -11.81 -16.14
N GLY A 7 -4.71 -10.74 -15.52
CA GLY A 7 -4.55 -9.36 -16.00
C GLY A 7 -5.49 -9.00 -17.14
N ASP A 8 -6.66 -9.66 -17.24
CA ASP A 8 -7.72 -9.26 -18.16
C ASP A 8 -8.78 -8.38 -17.49
N GLY A 9 -8.65 -8.16 -16.18
CA GLY A 9 -9.52 -7.32 -15.36
C GLY A 9 -10.85 -8.00 -15.07
N ILE A 10 -10.95 -9.31 -15.25
CA ILE A 10 -12.14 -10.12 -14.99
C ILE A 10 -11.74 -11.22 -14.03
N LYS A 11 -11.79 -10.92 -12.73
CA LYS A 11 -11.53 -11.92 -11.70
C LYS A 11 -12.51 -13.09 -11.79
N LEU A 12 -11.99 -14.27 -12.12
CA LEU A 12 -12.74 -15.53 -12.11
C LEU A 12 -12.52 -16.29 -10.79
N SER A 13 -13.33 -17.32 -10.53
CA SER A 13 -13.26 -18.10 -9.27
C SER A 13 -11.93 -18.84 -9.04
N LEU A 14 -11.05 -18.89 -10.04
CA LEU A 14 -9.73 -19.50 -9.97
C LEU A 14 -8.63 -18.49 -9.62
N GLU A 15 -8.93 -17.20 -9.61
CA GLU A 15 -8.01 -16.09 -9.32
C GLU A 15 -8.31 -15.50 -7.93
N GLU A 16 -7.27 -15.18 -7.16
CA GLU A 16 -7.45 -14.53 -5.86
C GLU A 16 -7.67 -13.03 -6.00
N CYS A 17 -7.12 -12.45 -7.07
CA CYS A 17 -7.32 -11.08 -7.54
C CYS A 17 -7.13 -11.02 -9.07
N ASP A 18 -7.64 -9.98 -9.72
CA ASP A 18 -7.24 -9.58 -11.09
C ASP A 18 -7.37 -8.07 -11.23
N ASP A 19 -6.25 -7.35 -11.11
CA ASP A 19 -6.18 -5.90 -11.16
C ASP A 19 -6.02 -5.35 -12.60
N GLY A 20 -6.26 -6.19 -13.61
CA GLY A 20 -6.22 -5.80 -15.01
C GLY A 20 -4.83 -5.71 -15.60
N ASN A 21 -3.80 -6.18 -14.88
CA ASN A 21 -2.45 -6.22 -15.40
C ASN A 21 -1.67 -7.46 -14.85
N VAL A 22 -0.36 -7.53 -15.12
CA VAL A 22 0.51 -8.66 -14.70
C VAL A 22 1.84 -8.16 -14.11
N PHE A 23 1.83 -6.95 -13.55
CA PHE A 23 2.94 -6.40 -12.80
C PHE A 23 2.88 -6.98 -11.39
N ASP A 24 4.03 -7.30 -10.83
CA ASP A 24 4.12 -7.60 -9.41
C ASP A 24 4.33 -6.28 -8.67
N GLY A 25 3.86 -6.16 -7.44
CA GLY A 25 4.05 -5.00 -6.56
C GLY A 25 2.92 -3.98 -6.54
N ASP A 26 1.85 -4.17 -7.31
CA ASP A 26 0.63 -3.35 -7.26
C ASP A 26 -0.50 -3.97 -6.43
N GLY A 27 -0.25 -5.13 -5.83
CA GLY A 27 -1.17 -5.84 -4.95
C GLY A 27 -1.80 -7.09 -5.57
N CYS A 28 -1.68 -7.27 -6.89
CA CYS A 28 -2.06 -8.50 -7.57
C CYS A 28 -0.92 -9.04 -8.44
N SER A 29 -0.37 -10.19 -8.07
CA SER A 29 0.81 -10.71 -8.78
C SER A 29 0.51 -11.06 -10.24
N SER A 30 1.56 -11.22 -11.03
CA SER A 30 1.53 -11.78 -12.39
C SER A 30 0.90 -13.17 -12.51
N SER A 31 0.62 -13.83 -11.38
CA SER A 31 -0.08 -15.11 -11.29
C SER A 31 -1.49 -15.02 -10.70
N CYS A 32 -2.04 -13.80 -10.55
CA CYS A 32 -3.36 -13.50 -10.00
C CYS A 32 -3.54 -14.03 -8.57
N THR A 33 -2.46 -13.95 -7.79
CA THR A 33 -2.45 -14.17 -6.34
C THR A 33 -2.37 -12.85 -5.63
N LYS A 34 -3.07 -12.70 -4.51
CA LYS A 34 -3.00 -11.46 -3.72
C LYS A 34 -1.60 -11.31 -3.12
N GLU A 35 -1.01 -10.14 -3.26
CA GLU A 35 0.31 -9.87 -2.69
C GLU A 35 0.22 -9.59 -1.20
N THR A 36 1.30 -9.90 -0.47
CA THR A 36 1.33 -9.67 0.98
C THR A 36 1.40 -8.18 1.27
N GLY A 37 0.62 -7.71 2.25
CA GLY A 37 0.53 -6.28 2.59
C GLY A 37 -0.46 -5.50 1.74
N TYR A 38 -1.33 -6.17 0.98
CA TYR A 38 -2.35 -5.56 0.16
C TYR A 38 -3.74 -6.09 0.46
N ILE A 39 -4.72 -5.22 0.32
CA ILE A 39 -6.14 -5.54 0.28
C ILE A 39 -6.69 -5.20 -1.10
N CYS A 40 -7.08 -6.23 -1.83
CA CYS A 40 -7.78 -6.09 -3.10
C CYS A 40 -9.29 -6.15 -2.89
N ASN A 41 -9.99 -5.08 -3.28
CA ASN A 41 -11.45 -5.00 -3.28
C ASN A 41 -11.97 -5.26 -4.69
N TYR A 42 -12.92 -6.19 -4.79
CA TYR A 42 -13.55 -6.55 -6.07
C TYR A 42 -14.65 -5.57 -6.42
N ASP A 43 -14.42 -4.77 -7.47
CA ASP A 43 -15.34 -3.73 -7.90
C ASP A 43 -16.52 -4.29 -8.72
N SER A 44 -16.30 -5.26 -9.64
CA SER A 44 -17.37 -5.92 -10.42
C SER A 44 -16.81 -7.00 -11.36
N ALA A 45 -17.66 -7.89 -11.89
CA ALA A 45 -17.31 -8.85 -12.97
C ALA A 45 -16.97 -8.19 -14.33
N THR A 46 -16.87 -6.87 -14.35
CA THR A 46 -16.61 -6.03 -15.53
C THR A 46 -15.50 -5.02 -15.28
N HIS A 47 -14.92 -4.99 -14.08
CA HIS A 47 -13.85 -4.08 -13.70
C HIS A 47 -12.76 -4.86 -12.96
N SER A 48 -11.53 -4.43 -13.16
CA SER A 48 -10.38 -4.94 -12.43
C SER A 48 -10.53 -4.69 -10.93
N ASP A 49 -9.91 -5.56 -10.14
CA ASP A 49 -9.69 -5.34 -8.72
C ASP A 49 -8.89 -4.06 -8.51
N ILE A 50 -9.21 -3.36 -7.42
CA ILE A 50 -8.40 -2.26 -6.92
C ILE A 50 -7.68 -2.79 -5.68
N CYS A 51 -6.35 -2.85 -5.75
CA CYS A 51 -5.50 -3.28 -4.66
C CYS A 51 -4.84 -2.07 -4.00
N ASP A 52 -5.11 -1.90 -2.72
CA ASP A 52 -4.48 -0.89 -1.88
C ASP A 52 -3.57 -1.56 -0.87
N GLN A 53 -2.48 -0.88 -0.52
CA GLN A 53 -1.63 -1.29 0.59
C GLN A 53 -2.44 -1.27 1.90
N ILE A 54 -2.27 -2.31 2.71
CA ILE A 54 -2.81 -2.33 4.08
C ILE A 54 -1.99 -1.34 4.88
N CYS A 55 -2.67 -0.38 5.49
CA CYS A 55 -1.99 0.60 6.33
C CYS A 55 -1.89 0.14 7.79
N GLY A 56 -0.72 0.34 8.39
CA GLY A 56 -0.42 0.01 9.77
C GLY A 56 -0.05 -1.45 10.00
N ASP A 57 0.22 -2.22 8.94
CA ASP A 57 0.76 -3.58 9.07
C ASP A 57 2.30 -3.58 9.10
N GLY A 58 2.91 -2.41 8.90
CA GLY A 58 4.35 -2.22 8.89
C GLY A 58 5.00 -2.75 7.62
N MET A 59 4.25 -2.92 6.53
CA MET A 59 4.78 -3.34 5.25
C MET A 59 4.62 -2.20 4.25
N VAL A 60 5.71 -1.72 3.68
CA VAL A 60 5.68 -0.68 2.64
C VAL A 60 6.25 -1.20 1.32
N ASN A 61 5.50 -1.02 0.22
CA ASN A 61 6.04 -1.19 -1.12
C ASN A 61 6.52 0.17 -1.67
N ARG A 62 7.83 0.24 -1.97
CA ARG A 62 8.50 1.45 -2.46
C ARG A 62 8.32 1.69 -3.96
N GLU A 63 7.55 0.87 -4.66
CA GLU A 63 7.21 1.12 -6.06
C GLU A 63 6.38 2.39 -6.25
N VAL A 64 5.58 2.77 -5.23
CA VAL A 64 4.83 4.02 -5.22
C VAL A 64 5.53 5.05 -4.33
N ALA A 65 6.04 6.11 -4.95
CA ALA A 65 6.69 7.20 -4.22
C ALA A 65 5.70 7.92 -3.29
N GLY A 66 6.13 8.24 -2.07
CA GLY A 66 5.32 8.94 -1.07
C GLY A 66 4.46 8.03 -0.20
N ARG A 67 4.44 6.72 -0.46
CA ARG A 67 3.89 5.73 0.47
C ARG A 67 4.81 5.54 1.68
N CYS A 68 4.20 5.43 2.85
CA CYS A 68 4.82 5.01 4.10
C CYS A 68 3.94 3.99 4.81
N ASP A 69 4.51 3.22 5.73
CA ASP A 69 3.76 2.47 6.74
C ASP A 69 4.68 2.28 7.95
N ASP A 70 4.44 3.01 9.04
CA ASP A 70 5.26 2.94 10.26
C ASP A 70 4.77 1.89 11.28
N GLY A 71 3.87 1.01 10.86
CA GLY A 71 3.37 -0.12 11.63
C GLY A 71 2.18 0.20 12.52
N ASN A 72 1.54 1.36 12.33
CA ASN A 72 0.33 1.72 13.06
C ASN A 72 -0.60 2.66 12.24
N LEU A 73 -1.68 3.14 12.86
CA LEU A 73 -2.71 4.00 12.22
C LEU A 73 -2.90 5.33 12.96
N VAL A 74 -1.90 5.76 13.73
CA VAL A 74 -1.94 6.96 14.56
C VAL A 74 -1.49 8.16 13.73
N ASP A 75 -2.41 9.06 13.40
CA ASP A 75 -2.02 10.33 12.79
C ASP A 75 -1.13 11.15 13.76
N GLY A 76 -0.11 11.81 13.23
CA GLY A 76 0.80 12.72 13.92
C GLY A 76 2.18 12.16 14.25
N ASP A 77 2.48 10.89 13.93
CA ASP A 77 3.78 10.25 14.15
C ASP A 77 4.65 10.16 12.89
N GLY A 78 4.12 10.63 11.76
CA GLY A 78 4.79 10.82 10.49
C GLY A 78 4.24 10.01 9.33
N CYS A 79 3.43 8.97 9.59
CA CYS A 79 2.68 8.27 8.57
C CYS A 79 1.19 8.28 8.89
N ASP A 80 0.36 8.88 8.05
CA ASP A 80 -1.07 8.97 8.32
C ASP A 80 -1.79 7.61 8.15
N HIS A 81 -3.03 7.52 8.65
CA HIS A 81 -3.86 6.32 8.50
C HIS A 81 -4.20 5.92 7.05
N ASN A 82 -3.84 6.74 6.05
CA ASN A 82 -3.98 6.47 4.62
C ASN A 82 -2.64 6.12 3.96
N CYS A 83 -1.59 5.90 4.75
CA CYS A 83 -0.25 5.53 4.32
C CYS A 83 0.41 6.60 3.43
N PHE A 84 0.22 7.86 3.80
CA PHE A 84 0.93 9.00 3.24
C PHE A 84 1.79 9.68 4.30
N VAL A 85 2.98 10.12 3.87
CA VAL A 85 3.90 10.86 4.75
C VAL A 85 3.26 12.18 5.15
N GLU A 86 3.21 12.43 6.45
CA GLU A 86 2.63 13.64 7.01
C GLU A 86 3.50 14.89 6.75
N LEU A 87 2.88 16.06 6.71
CA LEU A 87 3.59 17.31 6.47
C LEU A 87 4.60 17.58 7.59
N GLY A 88 5.86 17.83 7.20
CA GLY A 88 6.96 18.07 8.13
C GLY A 88 7.66 16.80 8.61
N TYR A 89 7.26 15.64 8.10
CA TYR A 89 7.93 14.37 8.36
C TYR A 89 8.69 13.87 7.13
N LEU A 90 9.70 13.05 7.40
CA LEU A 90 10.38 12.24 6.42
C LEU A 90 10.42 10.80 6.93
N CYS A 91 9.82 9.89 6.17
CA CYS A 91 9.85 8.46 6.46
C CYS A 91 10.90 7.78 5.59
N ASN A 92 11.76 6.98 6.21
CA ASN A 92 12.74 6.18 5.50
C ASN A 92 12.89 4.78 6.12
N GLY A 93 13.63 3.91 5.44
CA GLY A 93 13.69 2.50 5.79
C GLY A 93 12.54 1.76 5.12
N GLY A 94 11.85 0.91 5.89
CA GLY A 94 10.68 0.17 5.43
C GLY A 94 10.98 -0.89 4.37
N SER A 95 10.24 -1.99 4.43
CA SER A 95 10.22 -3.01 3.38
C SER A 95 8.89 -3.76 3.43
N THR A 96 8.73 -4.77 2.58
CA THR A 96 7.65 -5.77 2.68
C THR A 96 7.72 -6.66 3.93
N THR A 97 8.52 -6.28 4.93
CA THR A 97 8.73 -7.06 6.16
C THR A 97 9.03 -6.21 7.39
N ASN A 98 9.25 -4.90 7.25
CA ASN A 98 9.60 -4.02 8.34
C ASN A 98 8.96 -2.64 8.14
N PRO A 99 8.49 -1.99 9.23
CA PRO A 99 7.88 -0.68 9.14
C PRO A 99 8.89 0.41 8.79
N ASP A 100 8.35 1.52 8.31
CA ASP A 100 9.05 2.79 8.16
C ASP A 100 9.41 3.40 9.51
N LYS A 101 10.45 4.23 9.48
CA LYS A 101 10.80 5.11 10.58
C LYS A 101 10.63 6.54 10.12
N CYS A 102 9.67 7.22 10.73
CA CYS A 102 9.38 8.60 10.43
C CYS A 102 10.07 9.54 11.44
N TYR A 103 10.57 10.66 10.94
CA TYR A 103 11.22 11.67 11.75
C TYR A 103 10.82 13.07 11.28
N THR A 104 10.73 13.97 12.25
CA THR A 104 10.45 15.38 11.99
C THR A 104 11.61 16.01 11.22
N VAL A 105 11.31 16.77 10.17
CA VAL A 105 12.29 17.57 9.45
C VAL A 105 12.56 18.85 10.25
N CYS A 106 13.82 19.14 10.52
CA CYS A 106 14.20 20.36 11.21
C CYS A 106 14.47 21.49 10.20
N GLY A 107 13.88 22.66 10.44
CA GLY A 107 14.18 23.89 9.67
C GLY A 107 13.36 24.07 8.39
N ASP A 108 12.31 23.28 8.19
CA ASP A 108 11.34 23.43 7.09
C ASP A 108 10.25 24.51 7.37
N GLY A 109 10.22 25.06 8.58
CA GLY A 109 9.24 26.07 9.00
C GLY A 109 7.88 25.49 9.39
N VAL A 110 7.75 24.16 9.49
CA VAL A 110 6.55 23.48 9.97
C VAL A 110 6.68 23.25 11.48
N LEU A 111 5.70 23.74 12.24
CA LEU A 111 5.59 23.44 13.67
C LEU A 111 4.71 22.20 13.84
N ILE A 112 5.28 21.15 14.40
CA ILE A 112 4.60 19.90 14.64
C ILE A 112 4.25 19.83 16.13
N GLU A 113 2.97 19.92 16.45
CA GLU A 113 2.50 19.73 17.83
C GLU A 113 2.55 18.23 18.15
N LYS A 114 3.65 17.80 18.77
CA LYS A 114 3.78 16.41 19.23
C LYS A 114 2.73 16.15 20.30
N THR A 115 1.67 15.44 19.94
CA THR A 115 0.84 14.75 20.91
C THR A 115 1.64 13.52 21.33
N GLU A 116 2.46 13.64 22.38
CA GLU A 116 3.08 12.48 23.01
C GLU A 116 1.95 11.54 23.48
N VAL A 117 1.85 10.36 22.84
CA VAL A 117 1.02 9.24 23.32
C VAL A 117 1.92 8.29 24.12
#